data_AF-A0A923WS78-F1
#
_entry.id   AF-A0A923WS78-F1
#
_cell.length_a   1.000
_cell.length_b   1.000
_cell.length_c   1.000
_cell.angle_alpha   90.00
_cell.angle_beta   90.00
_cell.angle_gamma   90.00
#
_symmetry.space_group_name_H-M   'P 1'
#
loop_
_entity.id
_entity.type
_entity.pdbx_description
1 polymer ?
#
loop_
_entity_poly.entity_id
_entity_poly.type
_entity_poly.pdbx_seq_one_letter_code
_entity_poly.pdbx_strand_id
1 'polypeptide(L)'
;MAIKYSGTVNFVEYLNKKVSVKNQAELIDANDGGNRTDKLKRMFVVIDEIAQVYVKDNSSTKALKTAAREAINKIARQGRAAGVHLIVATQKPDAQSFDQTVKANMPAILCFPMANQVSSISVLGTKRAFDLNPEAKGRAIYKFGPNLREVQTYYFQ
;
A
#
# COMPACT_ATOMS: atom_id res chain seq x y z
N MET A 1 4.04 -12.18 -21.34
CA MET A 1 5.05 -11.94 -20.28
C MET A 1 4.58 -12.64 -19.02
N ALA A 2 5.18 -13.78 -18.66
CA ALA A 2 4.71 -14.60 -17.55
C ALA A 2 5.12 -13.97 -16.21
N ILE A 3 4.14 -13.52 -15.43
CA ILE A 3 4.36 -13.11 -14.04
C ILE A 3 4.60 -14.39 -13.24
N LYS A 4 5.87 -14.68 -12.93
CA LYS A 4 6.25 -15.76 -11.99
C LYS A 4 5.75 -15.38 -10.60
N TYR A 5 4.64 -15.97 -10.16
CA TYR A 5 4.24 -15.98 -8.76
C TYR A 5 5.21 -16.88 -7.98
N SER A 6 6.21 -16.26 -7.35
CA SER A 6 7.15 -16.94 -6.47
C SER A 6 6.62 -16.90 -5.04
N GLY A 7 5.86 -17.92 -4.67
CA GLY A 7 5.65 -18.37 -3.29
C GLY A 7 4.82 -17.45 -2.40
N THR A 8 3.80 -18.03 -1.79
CA THR A 8 3.11 -17.46 -0.62
C THR A 8 4.10 -17.42 0.54
N VAL A 9 4.99 -16.44 0.57
CA VAL A 9 5.85 -16.22 1.74
C VAL A 9 4.92 -15.69 2.83
N ASN A 10 4.77 -16.43 3.93
CA ASN A 10 4.04 -15.94 5.07
C ASN A 10 4.67 -14.60 5.47
N PHE A 11 3.87 -13.52 5.46
CA PHE A 11 4.34 -12.17 5.73
C PHE A 11 5.11 -12.08 7.05
N VAL A 12 4.71 -12.88 8.04
CA VAL A 12 5.40 -13.01 9.33
C VAL A 12 6.78 -13.63 9.18
N GLU A 13 6.92 -14.68 8.36
CA GLU A 13 8.19 -15.34 8.08
C GLU A 13 9.16 -14.43 7.32
N TYR A 14 8.66 -13.67 6.35
CA TYR A 14 9.46 -12.67 5.64
C TYR A 14 9.97 -11.56 6.58
N LEU A 15 9.11 -11.07 7.47
CA LEU A 15 9.50 -10.09 8.48
C LEU A 15 10.51 -10.66 9.47
N ASN A 16 10.31 -11.90 9.93
CA ASN A 16 11.22 -12.57 10.87
C ASN A 16 12.59 -12.81 10.25
N LYS A 17 12.65 -13.19 8.96
CA LYS A 17 13.92 -13.28 8.21
C LYS A 17 14.63 -11.93 8.16
N LYS A 18 13.91 -10.82 7.99
CA LYS A 18 14.49 -9.47 8.02
C LYS A 18 15.08 -9.08 9.38
N VAL A 19 14.46 -9.47 10.48
CA VAL A 19 14.96 -9.20 11.84
C VAL A 19 16.20 -10.05 12.12
N SER A 20 16.19 -11.32 11.73
CA SER A 20 17.33 -12.23 11.92
C SER A 20 18.56 -11.80 11.12
N VAL A 21 18.38 -11.29 9.89
CA VAL A 21 19.48 -10.76 9.05
C VAL A 21 20.12 -9.51 9.67
N LYS A 22 19.38 -8.68 10.42
CA LYS A 22 19.97 -7.53 11.12
C LYS A 22 20.91 -7.94 12.25
N ASN A 23 20.62 -9.03 12.96
CA ASN A 23 21.47 -9.52 14.06
C ASN A 23 22.73 -10.24 13.55
N GLN A 24 22.68 -10.85 12.35
CA GLN A 24 23.88 -11.48 11.75
C GLN A 24 24.83 -10.47 11.11
N ALA A 25 24.34 -9.30 10.69
CA ALA A 25 25.20 -8.24 10.14
C ALA A 25 26.18 -7.65 11.16
N GLU A 26 25.96 -7.84 12.48
CA GLU A 26 26.91 -7.45 13.53
C GLU A 26 27.94 -8.54 13.88
N LEU A 27 27.79 -9.77 13.35
CA LEU A 27 28.68 -10.91 13.66
C LEU A 27 29.54 -11.38 12.47
N ILE A 28 29.32 -10.82 11.27
CA ILE A 28 30.03 -11.21 10.05
C ILE A 28 30.90 -10.04 9.59
N ASP A 29 31.93 -9.75 10.37
CA ASP A 29 33.09 -9.00 9.87
C ASP A 29 34.35 -9.60 10.51
N ALA A 30 34.92 -10.61 9.83
CA ALA A 30 36.34 -10.94 9.97
C ALA A 30 36.87 -11.88 8.89
N ASN A 31 36.13 -12.89 8.38
CA ASN A 31 36.85 -14.05 7.79
C ASN A 31 36.19 -14.86 6.66
N ASP A 32 35.33 -14.31 5.81
CA ASP A 32 34.92 -15.11 4.63
C ASP A 32 34.80 -14.31 3.33
N GLY A 33 35.62 -14.71 2.34
CA GLY A 33 35.63 -14.23 0.96
C GLY A 33 34.45 -14.74 0.13
N GLY A 34 33.28 -14.90 0.76
CA GLY A 34 32.08 -15.52 0.21
C GLY A 34 31.02 -14.50 -0.23
N ASN A 35 31.09 -14.13 -1.51
CA ASN A 35 29.97 -13.82 -2.41
C ASN A 35 28.68 -13.16 -1.83
N ARG A 36 28.59 -11.84 -2.04
CA ARG A 36 27.38 -11.00 -2.19
C ARG A 36 26.34 -11.09 -1.08
N THR A 37 26.23 -10.00 -0.30
CA THR A 37 25.00 -9.61 0.40
C THR A 37 23.80 -9.81 -0.53
N ASP A 38 22.97 -10.83 -0.29
CA ASP A 38 21.72 -11.03 -1.03
C ASP A 38 20.81 -9.84 -0.73
N LYS A 39 20.87 -8.82 -1.59
CA LYS A 39 20.07 -7.61 -1.47
C LYS A 39 18.60 -8.04 -1.44
N LEU A 40 17.98 -7.85 -0.28
CA LEU A 40 16.58 -8.19 -0.08
C LEU A 40 15.72 -7.46 -1.12
N LYS A 41 14.94 -8.24 -1.88
CA LYS A 41 14.08 -7.72 -2.95
C LYS A 41 12.98 -6.83 -2.36
N ARG A 42 12.59 -5.79 -3.09
CA ARG A 42 11.40 -5.00 -2.73
C ARG A 42 10.15 -5.84 -2.97
N MET A 43 9.21 -5.79 -2.03
CA MET A 43 7.91 -6.45 -2.13
C MET A 43 6.82 -5.40 -2.29
N PHE A 44 5.91 -5.62 -3.23
CA PHE A 44 4.72 -4.79 -3.42
C PHE A 44 3.49 -5.62 -3.08
N VAL A 45 2.68 -5.11 -2.15
CA VAL A 45 1.38 -5.67 -1.81
C VAL A 45 0.34 -4.75 -2.43
N VAL A 46 -0.39 -5.25 -3.42
CA VAL A 46 -1.41 -4.49 -4.15
C VAL A 46 -2.78 -5.02 -3.78
N ILE A 47 -3.66 -4.14 -3.29
CA ILE A 47 -5.03 -4.46 -2.94
C ILE A 47 -5.94 -3.61 -3.82
N ASP A 48 -6.67 -4.23 -4.73
CA ASP A 48 -7.49 -3.53 -5.72
C ASP A 48 -8.74 -2.88 -5.10
N GLU A 49 -9.34 -3.54 -4.09
CA GLU A 49 -10.49 -3.00 -3.37
C GLU A 49 -10.34 -3.24 -1.86
N ILE A 50 -9.78 -2.25 -1.18
CA ILE A 50 -9.57 -2.30 0.28
C ILE A 50 -10.88 -2.36 1.05
N ALA A 51 -11.99 -1.82 0.50
CA ALA A 51 -13.29 -1.82 1.17
C ALA A 51 -13.75 -3.23 1.51
N GLN A 52 -13.49 -4.22 0.64
CA GLN A 52 -13.87 -5.62 0.87
C GLN A 52 -13.24 -6.22 2.13
N VAL A 53 -12.06 -5.71 2.52
CA VAL A 53 -11.39 -6.12 3.75
C VAL A 53 -12.08 -5.52 4.97
N TYR A 54 -12.64 -4.31 4.87
CA TYR A 54 -13.25 -3.58 5.99
C TYR A 54 -14.77 -3.76 6.14
N VAL A 55 -15.44 -4.38 5.16
CA VAL A 55 -16.86 -4.74 5.27
C VAL A 55 -17.12 -5.54 6.56
N LYS A 56 -18.09 -5.07 7.36
CA LYS A 56 -18.59 -5.79 8.54
C LYS A 56 -19.15 -7.12 8.09
N ASP A 57 -18.61 -8.18 8.66
CA ASP A 57 -18.95 -9.55 8.28
C ASP A 57 -19.22 -10.37 9.53
N ASN A 58 -20.38 -11.04 9.54
CA ASN A 58 -20.83 -11.94 10.59
C ASN A 58 -20.61 -13.42 10.19
N SER A 59 -19.97 -13.69 9.05
CA SER A 59 -19.63 -15.03 8.57
C SER A 59 -18.36 -15.59 9.21
N SER A 60 -18.07 -16.85 8.88
CA SER A 60 -16.83 -17.54 9.24
C SER A 60 -15.55 -16.85 8.76
N THR A 61 -15.63 -15.89 7.83
CA THR A 61 -14.46 -15.15 7.31
C THR A 61 -14.03 -13.97 8.19
N LYS A 62 -14.76 -13.67 9.26
CA LYS A 62 -14.46 -12.54 10.17
C LYS A 62 -13.04 -12.59 10.72
N ALA A 63 -12.55 -13.76 11.14
CA ALA A 63 -11.20 -13.93 11.67
C ALA A 63 -10.12 -13.62 10.61
N LEU A 64 -10.32 -14.08 9.37
CA LEU A 64 -9.41 -13.82 8.26
C LEU A 64 -9.36 -12.33 7.91
N LYS A 65 -10.51 -11.66 7.87
CA LYS A 65 -10.58 -10.21 7.63
C LYS A 65 -9.90 -9.42 8.74
N THR A 66 -10.05 -9.83 10.01
CA THR A 66 -9.33 -9.21 11.13
C THR A 66 -7.82 -9.35 10.96
N ALA A 67 -7.32 -10.56 10.70
CA ALA A 67 -5.89 -10.80 10.48
C ALA A 67 -5.35 -9.99 9.27
N ALA A 68 -6.13 -9.87 8.19
CA ALA A 68 -5.76 -9.05 7.04
C ALA A 68 -5.64 -7.56 7.41
N ARG A 69 -6.60 -7.01 8.17
CA ARG A 69 -6.56 -5.61 8.65
C ARG A 69 -5.35 -5.36 9.56
N GLU A 70 -5.03 -6.30 10.44
CA GLU A 70 -3.83 -6.22 11.30
C GLU A 70 -2.54 -6.22 10.48
N ALA A 71 -2.45 -7.08 9.47
CA ALA A 71 -1.30 -7.11 8.55
C ALA A 71 -1.16 -5.81 7.76
N ILE A 72 -2.26 -5.29 7.21
CA ILE A 72 -2.31 -3.99 6.49
C ILE A 72 -1.81 -2.87 7.40
N ASN A 73 -2.33 -2.79 8.63
CA ASN A 73 -1.89 -1.81 9.62
C ASN A 73 -0.38 -1.91 9.91
N LYS A 74 0.14 -3.13 10.08
CA LYS A 74 1.57 -3.36 10.33
C LYS A 74 2.43 -2.94 9.13
N ILE A 75 2.02 -3.28 7.90
CA ILE A 75 2.74 -2.87 6.68
C ILE A 75 2.71 -1.35 6.53
N ALA A 76 1.55 -0.71 6.72
CA ALA A 76 1.44 0.74 6.58
C ALA A 76 2.40 1.48 7.53
N ARG A 77 2.51 1.02 8.79
CA ARG A 77 3.37 1.63 9.81
C ARG A 77 4.87 1.33 9.64
N GLN A 78 5.23 0.09 9.30
CA GLN A 78 6.61 -0.41 9.41
C GLN A 78 7.20 -0.92 8.08
N GLY A 79 6.38 -1.05 7.04
CA GLY A 79 6.74 -1.68 5.76
C GLY A 79 7.84 -0.96 5.01
N ARG A 80 7.89 0.38 5.06
CA ARG A 80 8.89 1.19 4.32
C ARG A 80 10.33 0.80 4.66
N ALA A 81 10.67 0.71 5.94
CA ALA A 81 12.01 0.28 6.38
C ALA A 81 12.25 -1.21 6.07
N ALA A 82 11.17 -2.00 6.04
CA ALA A 82 11.20 -3.40 5.64
C ALA A 82 11.20 -3.61 4.11
N GLY A 83 11.20 -2.57 3.28
CA GLY A 83 11.16 -2.71 1.81
C GLY A 83 9.87 -3.38 1.30
N VAL A 84 8.80 -3.31 2.10
CA VAL A 84 7.45 -3.77 1.76
C VAL A 84 6.59 -2.54 1.51
N HIS A 85 6.10 -2.41 0.28
CA HIS A 85 5.32 -1.27 -0.17
C HIS A 85 3.86 -1.69 -0.33
N LEU A 86 2.97 -0.98 0.35
CA LEU A 86 1.53 -1.20 0.25
C LEU A 86 0.93 -0.23 -0.77
N ILE A 87 0.22 -0.76 -1.75
CA ILE A 87 -0.58 -0.03 -2.72
C ILE A 87 -2.02 -0.48 -2.51
N VAL A 88 -2.90 0.45 -2.16
CA VAL A 88 -4.34 0.19 -1.99
C VAL A 88 -5.14 1.05 -2.96
N ALA A 89 -6.13 0.42 -3.56
CA ALA A 89 -7.15 1.07 -4.36
C ALA A 89 -8.53 0.84 -3.72
N THR A 90 -9.45 1.73 -4.08
CA THR A 90 -10.86 1.67 -3.68
C THR A 90 -11.70 2.44 -4.67
N GLN A 91 -12.89 1.91 -4.98
CA GLN A 91 -13.94 2.65 -5.69
C GLN A 91 -14.82 3.45 -4.72
N LYS A 92 -14.79 3.11 -3.43
CA LYS A 92 -15.59 3.74 -2.37
C LYS A 92 -14.70 4.59 -1.46
N PRO A 93 -14.67 5.93 -1.66
CA PRO A 93 -13.84 6.84 -0.88
C PRO A 93 -14.46 7.22 0.47
N ASP A 94 -15.28 6.35 1.09
CA ASP A 94 -15.97 6.63 2.34
C ASP A 94 -15.14 6.23 3.58
N ALA A 95 -15.47 6.86 4.72
CA ALA A 95 -14.74 6.67 5.97
C ALA A 95 -14.86 5.25 6.54
N GLN A 96 -15.93 4.51 6.21
CA GLN A 96 -16.19 3.17 6.70
C GLN A 96 -15.47 2.07 5.89
N SER A 97 -15.11 2.37 4.64
CA SER A 97 -14.45 1.40 3.76
C SER A 97 -12.93 1.33 3.96
N PHE A 98 -12.32 2.31 4.64
CA PHE A 98 -10.88 2.31 4.86
C PHE A 98 -10.49 3.01 6.16
N ASP A 99 -9.83 2.26 7.05
CA ASP A 99 -9.46 2.68 8.39
C ASP A 99 -8.57 3.94 8.41
N GLN A 100 -8.93 4.90 9.27
CA GLN A 100 -8.26 6.20 9.36
C GLN A 100 -6.81 6.08 9.87
N THR A 101 -6.53 5.08 10.72
CA THR A 101 -5.18 4.82 11.25
C THR A 101 -4.26 4.35 10.14
N VAL A 102 -4.76 3.51 9.22
CA VAL A 102 -3.99 3.12 8.03
C VAL A 102 -3.75 4.33 7.12
N LYS A 103 -4.80 5.13 6.83
CA LYS A 103 -4.69 6.35 5.99
C LYS A 103 -3.61 7.30 6.48
N ALA A 104 -3.49 7.51 7.79
CA ALA A 104 -2.48 8.38 8.38
C ALA A 104 -1.03 7.93 8.07
N ASN A 105 -0.82 6.64 7.80
CA ASN A 105 0.48 6.06 7.46
C ASN A 105 0.71 5.94 5.93
N MET A 106 -0.23 6.41 5.10
CA MET A 106 -0.15 6.37 3.63
C MET A 106 -0.21 7.78 3.03
N PRO A 107 0.91 8.55 3.09
CA PRO A 107 0.91 9.97 2.71
C PRO A 107 0.85 10.21 1.19
N ALA A 108 1.09 9.19 0.38
CA ALA A 108 1.01 9.25 -1.08
C ALA A 108 -0.37 8.81 -1.54
N ILE A 109 -1.13 9.71 -2.16
CA ILE A 109 -2.49 9.47 -2.65
C ILE A 109 -2.55 9.84 -4.12
N LEU A 110 -3.04 8.94 -4.96
CA LEU A 110 -3.39 9.21 -6.35
C LEU A 110 -4.91 9.12 -6.47
N CYS A 111 -5.54 10.20 -6.91
CA CYS A 111 -6.99 10.32 -6.95
C CYS A 111 -7.45 10.69 -8.36
N PHE A 112 -8.24 9.82 -8.97
CA PHE A 112 -8.90 10.07 -10.25
C PHE A 112 -10.11 11.02 -10.06
N PRO A 113 -10.76 11.47 -11.15
CA PRO A 113 -11.93 12.34 -11.07
C PRO A 113 -13.01 11.73 -10.19
N MET A 114 -13.60 12.54 -9.31
CA MET A 114 -14.66 12.12 -8.39
C MET A 114 -15.95 12.86 -8.70
N ALA A 115 -17.08 12.16 -8.66
CA ALA A 115 -18.39 12.77 -8.90
C ALA A 115 -18.82 13.78 -7.81
N ASN A 116 -18.31 13.63 -6.58
CA ASN A 116 -18.82 14.34 -5.42
C ASN A 116 -17.70 15.17 -4.75
N GLN A 117 -17.94 16.47 -4.54
CA GLN A 117 -17.00 17.37 -3.83
C GLN A 117 -16.66 16.85 -2.42
N VAL A 118 -17.64 16.32 -1.70
CA VAL A 118 -17.45 15.77 -0.34
C VAL A 118 -16.45 14.62 -0.33
N SER A 119 -16.52 13.72 -1.32
CA SER A 119 -15.58 12.60 -1.45
C SER A 119 -14.16 13.09 -1.75
N SER A 120 -14.02 14.07 -2.64
CA SER A 120 -12.72 14.68 -2.94
C SER A 120 -12.09 15.29 -1.68
N ILE A 121 -12.88 16.04 -0.88
CA ILE A 121 -12.39 16.64 0.37
C ILE A 121 -12.04 15.56 1.39
N SER A 122 -12.83 14.49 1.50
CA SER A 122 -12.56 13.40 2.43
C SER A 122 -11.22 12.69 2.15
N VAL A 123 -10.86 12.53 0.87
CA VAL A 123 -9.63 11.83 0.45
C VAL A 123 -8.43 12.78 0.37
N LEU A 124 -8.59 13.94 -0.27
CA LEU A 124 -7.49 14.86 -0.58
C LEU A 124 -7.39 16.04 0.39
N GLY A 125 -8.44 16.33 1.17
CA GLY A 125 -8.56 17.58 1.93
C GLY A 125 -8.92 18.79 1.07
N THR A 126 -9.19 18.59 -0.23
CA THR A 126 -9.52 19.66 -1.19
C THR A 126 -10.52 19.14 -2.22
N LYS A 127 -11.16 20.03 -2.97
CA LYS A 127 -12.06 19.67 -4.08
C LYS A 127 -11.33 19.36 -5.41
N ARG A 128 -10.00 19.27 -5.42
CA ARG A 128 -9.20 19.17 -6.65
C ARG A 128 -9.49 17.95 -7.52
N ALA A 129 -9.91 16.82 -6.96
CA ALA A 129 -10.31 15.66 -7.76
C ALA A 129 -11.72 15.79 -8.33
N PHE A 130 -12.60 16.57 -7.69
CA PHE A 130 -13.92 16.91 -8.22
C PHE A 130 -13.82 17.90 -9.39
N ASP A 131 -12.87 18.87 -9.31
CA ASP A 131 -12.66 19.86 -10.38
C ASP A 131 -11.96 19.27 -11.65
N LEU A 132 -11.55 17.99 -11.65
CA LEU A 132 -10.91 17.37 -12.82
C LEU A 132 -11.91 17.11 -13.95
N ASN A 133 -11.47 17.26 -15.20
CA ASN A 133 -12.23 16.82 -16.36
C ASN A 133 -12.31 15.26 -16.40
N PRO A 134 -13.50 14.64 -16.24
CA PRO A 134 -13.65 13.20 -16.26
C PRO A 134 -13.40 12.55 -17.62
N GLU A 135 -13.50 13.31 -18.72
CA GLU A 135 -13.26 12.77 -20.07
C GLU A 135 -11.77 12.57 -20.38
N ALA A 136 -10.89 13.29 -19.66
CA ALA A 136 -9.45 13.14 -19.77
C ALA A 136 -9.00 11.86 -19.05
N LYS A 137 -9.14 10.70 -19.71
CA LYS A 137 -8.75 9.39 -19.16
C LYS A 137 -7.29 9.42 -18.67
N GLY A 138 -7.06 8.89 -17.47
CA GLY A 138 -5.75 8.89 -16.82
C GLY A 138 -5.35 10.21 -16.16
N ARG A 139 -6.19 11.26 -16.21
CA ARG A 139 -5.98 12.47 -15.43
C ARG A 139 -6.23 12.19 -13.95
N ALA A 140 -5.32 12.62 -13.08
CA ALA A 140 -5.45 12.42 -11.65
C ALA A 140 -4.80 13.56 -10.85
N ILE A 141 -5.14 13.63 -9.57
CA ILE A 141 -4.43 14.42 -8.58
C ILE A 141 -3.51 13.49 -7.78
N TYR A 142 -2.21 13.80 -7.77
CA TYR A 142 -1.24 13.20 -6.88
C TYR A 142 -0.98 14.10 -5.68
N LYS A 143 -1.17 13.58 -4.47
CA LYS A 143 -0.88 14.24 -3.20
C LYS A 143 0.25 13.50 -2.49
N PHE A 144 1.24 14.26 -2.01
CA PHE A 144 2.28 13.76 -1.14
C PHE A 144 2.63 14.81 -0.08
N GLY A 145 2.24 14.55 1.16
CA GLY A 145 2.32 15.55 2.24
C GLY A 145 1.50 16.80 1.90
N PRO A 146 2.09 18.02 1.96
CA PRO A 146 1.39 19.25 1.61
C PRO A 146 1.32 19.47 0.09
N ASN A 147 2.11 18.74 -0.69
CA ASN A 147 2.20 18.94 -2.13
C ASN A 147 1.04 18.25 -2.84
N LEU A 148 0.40 18.98 -3.74
CA LEU A 148 -0.68 18.48 -4.59
C LEU A 148 -0.39 18.87 -6.03
N ARG A 149 -0.39 17.88 -6.93
CA ARG A 149 -0.07 18.07 -8.35
C ARG A 149 -1.10 17.36 -9.19
N GLU A 150 -1.52 18.00 -10.27
CA GLU A 150 -2.25 17.34 -11.32
C GLU A 150 -1.27 16.54 -12.19
N VAL A 151 -1.61 15.29 -12.49
CA VAL A 151 -0.74 14.36 -13.21
C VAL A 151 -1.53 13.61 -14.28
N GLN A 152 -0.84 13.22 -15.34
CA GLN A 152 -1.35 12.29 -16.34
C GLN A 152 -0.69 10.93 -16.07
N THR A 153 -1.50 9.90 -15.83
CA THR A 153 -0.99 8.55 -15.61
C THR A 153 -0.57 7.91 -16.93
N TYR A 154 0.41 7.01 -16.86
CA TYR A 154 0.74 6.14 -17.97
C TYR A 154 -0.44 5.23 -18.31
N TYR A 155 -0.65 5.01 -19.60
CA TYR A 155 -1.51 3.96 -20.10
C TYR A 155 -0.68 2.68 -20.25
N PHE A 156 -1.06 1.64 -19.53
CA PHE A 156 -0.45 0.31 -19.65
C PHE A 156 -1.38 -0.58 -20.49
N GLN A 157 -0.84 -1.13 -21.57
CA GLN A 157 -1.53 -2.09 -22.46
C GLN A 157 -1.33 -3.53 -21.98
#